data_AF-G7EMG5-F1
#
_entry.id   AF-G7EMG5-F1
#
_cell.length_a   1.000
_cell.length_b   1.000
_cell.length_c   1.000
_cell.angle_alpha   90.00
_cell.angle_beta   90.00
_cell.angle_gamma   90.00
#
_symmetry.space_group_name_H-M   'P 1'
#
loop_
_entity.id
_entity.type
_entity.pdbx_description
1 polymer ?
#
loop_
_entity_poly.entity_id
_entity_poly.type
_entity_poly.pdbx_seq_one_letter_code
_entity_poly.pdbx_strand_id
1 'polypeptide(L)'
;MLKVILSVFFLAVITTAVGYQQLQATINSSLKVAQNTQFEVKRGTGFNKLCQQWQANNWVESCWRYQIIAKLNPTLTDLKAGLYELTADSVINNIKKLTKVSKSVLALPLLKGKTYVKY
;
A
#
# COMPACT_ATOMS: atom_id res chain seq x y z
N MET A 1 -35.30 -25.23 -19.04
CA MET A 1 -34.19 -24.28 -19.30
C MET A 1 -34.28 -23.02 -18.44
N LEU A 2 -35.45 -22.37 -18.32
CA LEU A 2 -35.64 -21.14 -17.52
C LEU A 2 -35.18 -21.23 -16.05
N LYS A 3 -35.47 -22.34 -15.36
CA LYS A 3 -35.04 -22.56 -13.95
C LYS A 3 -33.52 -22.58 -13.78
N VAL A 4 -32.79 -23.11 -14.78
CA VAL A 4 -31.32 -23.16 -14.76
C VAL A 4 -30.75 -21.77 -15.00
N ILE A 5 -31.32 -21.02 -15.96
CA ILE A 5 -30.92 -19.64 -16.24
C ILE A 5 -31.12 -18.75 -15.01
N LEU A 6 -32.29 -18.86 -14.35
CA LEU A 6 -32.57 -18.16 -13.10
C LEU A 6 -31.58 -18.53 -11.99
N SER A 7 -31.26 -19.81 -11.83
CA SER A 7 -30.31 -20.27 -10.83
C SER A 7 -28.90 -19.73 -11.08
N VAL A 8 -28.40 -19.78 -12.32
CA VAL A 8 -27.09 -19.24 -12.69
C VAL A 8 -27.05 -17.73 -12.52
N PHE A 9 -28.12 -17.02 -12.90
CA PHE A 9 -28.23 -15.58 -12.72
C PHE A 9 -28.19 -15.19 -11.24
N PHE A 10 -28.96 -15.87 -10.39
CA PHE A 10 -28.91 -15.66 -8.94
C PHE A 10 -27.51 -15.92 -8.38
N LEU A 11 -26.84 -16.98 -8.83
CA LEU A 11 -25.48 -17.28 -8.40
C LEU A 11 -24.50 -16.16 -8.79
N ALA A 12 -24.60 -15.65 -10.02
CA ALA A 12 -23.78 -14.55 -10.51
C ALA A 12 -24.00 -13.25 -9.73
N VAL A 13 -25.25 -12.93 -9.37
CA VAL A 13 -25.57 -11.77 -8.55
C VAL A 13 -24.99 -11.92 -7.14
N ILE A 14 -25.12 -13.10 -6.53
CA ILE A 14 -24.59 -13.35 -5.18
C ILE A 14 -23.06 -13.25 -5.17
N THR A 15 -22.37 -13.87 -6.14
CA THR A 15 -20.90 -13.84 -6.18
C THR A 15 -20.36 -12.43 -6.43
N THR A 16 -21.00 -11.64 -7.29
CA THR A 16 -20.61 -10.24 -7.54
C THR A 16 -20.86 -9.36 -6.32
N ALA A 17 -21.99 -9.53 -5.63
CA ALA A 17 -22.29 -8.78 -4.40
C ALA A 17 -21.29 -9.07 -3.27
N VAL A 18 -21.01 -10.36 -3.00
CA VAL A 18 -20.04 -10.78 -1.98
C VAL A 18 -18.62 -10.33 -2.36
N GLY A 19 -18.23 -10.48 -3.63
CA GLY A 19 -16.95 -10.01 -4.13
C GLY A 19 -16.76 -8.50 -3.95
N TYR A 20 -17.80 -7.72 -4.27
CA TYR A 20 -17.78 -6.27 -4.07
C TYR A 20 -17.67 -5.89 -2.60
N GLN A 21 -18.45 -6.52 -1.72
CA GLN A 21 -18.38 -6.26 -0.27
C GLN A 21 -16.98 -6.55 0.29
N GLN A 22 -16.37 -7.66 -0.13
CA GLN A 22 -15.05 -8.06 0.34
C GLN A 22 -13.93 -7.15 -0.20
N LEU A 23 -14.09 -6.65 -1.42
CA LEU A 23 -13.20 -5.64 -2.00
C LEU A 23 -13.25 -4.33 -1.20
N GLN A 24 -14.45 -3.83 -0.90
CA GLN A 24 -14.64 -2.61 -0.11
C GLN A 24 -14.06 -2.75 1.30
N ALA A 25 -14.27 -3.89 1.96
CA ALA A 25 -13.66 -4.19 3.26
C ALA A 25 -12.12 -4.14 3.19
N THR A 26 -11.53 -4.63 2.09
CA THR A 26 -10.07 -4.60 1.90
C THR A 26 -9.56 -3.17 1.64
N ILE A 27 -10.27 -2.38 0.83
CA ILE A 27 -9.88 -0.99 0.54
C ILE A 27 -9.89 -0.13 1.82
N ASN A 28 -10.85 -0.38 2.70
CA ASN A 28 -11.03 0.37 3.95
C ASN A 28 -10.26 -0.22 5.13
N SER A 29 -9.58 -1.36 4.95
CA SER A 29 -8.77 -1.97 6.01
C SER A 29 -7.61 -1.06 6.41
N SER A 30 -7.51 -0.79 7.71
CA SER A 30 -6.43 -0.03 8.32
C SER A 30 -5.14 -0.86 8.40
N LEU A 31 -4.00 -0.20 8.21
CA LEU A 31 -2.69 -0.79 8.43
C LEU A 31 -2.40 -0.84 9.94
N LYS A 32 -2.05 -2.02 10.47
CA LYS A 32 -1.81 -2.22 11.91
C LYS A 32 -0.42 -1.72 12.35
N VAL A 33 -0.20 -0.41 12.22
CA VAL A 33 1.04 0.29 12.62
C VAL A 33 0.73 1.38 13.65
N ALA A 34 1.73 1.74 14.45
CA ALA A 34 1.66 2.96 15.24
C ALA A 34 1.68 4.19 14.30
N GLN A 35 1.11 5.31 14.76
CA GLN A 35 1.23 6.58 14.03
C GLN A 35 2.70 6.95 13.83
N ASN A 36 3.04 7.43 12.62
CA ASN A 36 4.37 7.89 12.22
C ASN A 36 5.46 6.79 12.24
N THR A 37 5.09 5.55 11.92
CA THR A 37 6.06 4.45 11.82
C THR A 37 6.96 4.66 10.59
N GLN A 38 8.27 4.77 10.78
CA GLN A 38 9.21 4.90 9.66
C GLN A 38 9.42 3.56 8.95
N PHE A 39 9.32 3.58 7.62
CA PHE A 39 9.50 2.41 6.79
C PHE A 39 10.35 2.73 5.57
N GLU A 40 11.40 1.93 5.35
CA GLU A 40 12.29 2.05 4.20
C GLU A 40 11.83 1.14 3.06
N VAL A 41 11.54 1.73 1.90
CA VAL A 41 11.36 1.00 0.64
C VAL A 41 12.72 0.89 -0.05
N LYS A 42 13.30 -0.30 -0.06
CA LYS A 42 14.56 -0.57 -0.76
C LYS A 42 14.38 -0.54 -2.28
N ARG A 43 15.41 -0.15 -3.03
CA ARG A 43 15.41 -0.22 -4.50
C ARG A 43 15.11 -1.65 -4.97
N GLY A 44 14.23 -1.77 -5.97
CA GLY A 44 13.78 -3.07 -6.50
C GLY A 44 12.75 -3.80 -5.63
N THR A 45 12.20 -3.14 -4.59
CA THR A 45 11.06 -3.68 -3.84
C THR A 45 9.80 -3.56 -4.70
N GLY A 46 9.30 -4.70 -5.18
CA GLY A 46 7.99 -4.78 -5.82
C GLY A 46 6.87 -4.99 -4.80
N PHE A 47 5.62 -4.84 -5.25
CA PHE A 47 4.41 -4.96 -4.42
C PHE A 47 4.37 -6.25 -3.57
N ASN A 48 4.73 -7.39 -4.15
CA ASN A 48 4.73 -8.67 -3.42
C ASN A 48 5.74 -8.68 -2.27
N LYS A 49 6.95 -8.15 -2.49
CA LYS A 49 7.98 -8.04 -1.45
C LYS A 49 7.54 -7.09 -0.34
N LEU A 50 6.97 -5.93 -0.72
CA LEU A 50 6.39 -4.98 0.23
C LEU A 50 5.33 -5.66 1.11
N CYS A 51 4.39 -6.37 0.49
CA CYS A 51 3.31 -7.01 1.23
C CYS A 51 3.83 -8.11 2.15
N GLN A 52 4.78 -8.93 1.69
CA GLN A 52 5.43 -9.95 2.52
C GLN A 52 6.14 -9.33 3.73
N GLN A 53 6.83 -8.19 3.54
CA GLN A 53 7.45 -7.45 4.64
C GLN A 53 6.39 -6.96 5.64
N TRP A 54 5.29 -6.39 5.17
CA TRP A 54 4.21 -5.93 6.05
C TRP A 54 3.51 -7.08 6.77
N GLN A 55 3.33 -8.21 6.11
CA GLN A 55 2.75 -9.41 6.70
C GLN A 55 3.69 -10.02 7.75
N ALA A 56 5.02 -10.06 7.49
CA ALA A 56 6.01 -10.52 8.45
C ALA A 56 6.05 -9.65 9.73
N ASN A 57 5.71 -8.36 9.61
CA ASN A 57 5.57 -7.46 10.74
C ASN A 57 4.16 -7.47 11.38
N ASN A 58 3.26 -8.36 10.93
CA ASN A 58 1.85 -8.43 11.36
C ASN A 58 1.04 -7.15 11.09
N TRP A 59 1.48 -6.29 10.17
CA TRP A 59 0.78 -5.06 9.81
C TRP A 59 -0.44 -5.31 8.90
N VAL A 60 -0.41 -6.43 8.17
CA VAL A 60 -1.50 -6.94 7.34
C VAL A 60 -1.68 -8.43 7.59
N GLU A 61 -2.93 -8.90 7.55
CA GLU A 61 -3.23 -10.32 7.81
C GLU A 61 -2.99 -11.20 6.58
N SER A 62 -3.32 -10.69 5.38
CA SER A 62 -3.22 -11.46 4.15
C SER A 62 -2.86 -10.59 2.96
N CYS A 63 -1.96 -11.07 2.11
CA CYS A 63 -1.49 -10.34 0.94
C CYS A 63 -2.38 -10.51 -0.30
N TRP A 64 -3.05 -11.65 -0.45
CA TRP A 64 -3.73 -12.01 -1.69
C TRP A 64 -4.83 -11.01 -2.09
N ARG A 65 -5.56 -10.45 -1.12
CA ARG A 65 -6.60 -9.45 -1.39
C ARG A 65 -6.01 -8.17 -1.96
N TYR A 66 -4.91 -7.70 -1.39
CA TYR A 66 -4.20 -6.51 -1.89
C TYR A 66 -3.51 -6.78 -3.23
N GLN A 67 -3.05 -8.02 -3.49
CA GLN A 67 -2.51 -8.41 -4.79
C GLN A 67 -3.57 -8.31 -5.90
N ILE A 68 -4.81 -8.72 -5.62
CA ILE A 68 -5.92 -8.55 -6.57
C ILE A 68 -6.16 -7.05 -6.83
N ILE A 69 -6.21 -6.23 -5.78
CA ILE A 69 -6.38 -4.77 -5.92
C ILE A 69 -5.25 -4.15 -6.74
N ALA A 70 -4.00 -4.54 -6.50
CA ALA A 70 -2.85 -4.03 -7.25
C ALA A 70 -2.84 -4.46 -8.72
N LYS A 71 -3.41 -5.63 -9.05
CA LYS A 71 -3.63 -6.05 -10.44
C LYS A 71 -4.72 -5.21 -11.12
N LEU A 72 -5.80 -4.88 -10.40
CA LEU A 72 -6.88 -4.03 -10.90
C LEU A 72 -6.47 -2.56 -11.02
N ASN A 73 -5.55 -2.11 -10.16
CA ASN A 73 -5.01 -0.76 -10.17
C ASN A 73 -3.47 -0.79 -10.19
N PRO A 74 -2.85 -0.83 -11.40
CA PRO A 74 -1.40 -0.98 -11.54
C PRO A 74 -0.60 0.20 -10.98
N THR A 75 -1.23 1.36 -10.74
CA THR A 75 -0.57 2.52 -10.12
C THR A 75 -0.05 2.23 -8.70
N LEU A 76 -0.59 1.20 -8.03
CA LEU A 76 -0.15 0.76 -6.70
C LEU A 76 1.15 -0.07 -6.75
N THR A 77 1.61 -0.46 -7.93
CA THR A 77 2.78 -1.34 -8.10
C THR A 77 4.08 -0.60 -8.39
N ASP A 78 4.01 0.67 -8.81
CA ASP A 78 5.17 1.52 -9.10
C ASP A 78 5.74 2.15 -7.82
N LEU A 79 6.28 1.29 -6.94
CA LEU A 79 6.86 1.69 -5.66
C LEU A 79 8.18 2.44 -5.89
N LYS A 80 8.34 3.61 -5.25
CA LYS A 80 9.57 4.38 -5.27
C LYS A 80 10.39 4.06 -4.02
N ALA A 81 11.71 3.97 -4.20
CA ALA A 81 12.62 3.75 -3.09
C ALA A 81 12.76 5.01 -2.23
N GLY A 82 12.85 4.84 -0.92
CA GLY A 82 13.00 5.94 0.02
C GLY A 82 12.48 5.62 1.42
N LEU A 83 12.50 6.63 2.30
CA LEU A 83 12.04 6.53 3.67
C LEU A 83 10.68 7.22 3.79
N TYR A 84 9.69 6.47 4.25
CA TYR A 84 8.31 6.92 4.34
C TYR A 84 7.78 6.81 5.76
N GLU A 85 6.90 7.72 6.11
CA GLU A 85 6.13 7.65 7.35
C GLU A 85 4.80 6.95 7.08
N LEU A 86 4.64 5.78 7.69
CA LEU A 86 3.40 5.01 7.67
C LEU A 86 2.47 5.50 8.77
N THR A 87 1.18 5.47 8.48
CA THR A 87 0.12 5.85 9.39
C THR A 87 -0.87 4.70 9.53
N ALA A 88 -1.68 4.72 10.59
CA ALA A 88 -2.80 3.79 10.79
C ALA A 88 -3.98 4.02 9.81
N ASP A 89 -3.77 4.78 8.74
CA ASP A 89 -4.73 4.91 7.65
C ASP A 89 -4.88 3.58 6.90
N SER A 90 -5.69 3.57 5.84
CA SER A 90 -5.84 2.36 5.03
C SER A 90 -4.53 1.86 4.46
N VAL A 91 -4.41 0.54 4.33
CA VAL A 91 -3.26 -0.12 3.71
C VAL A 91 -3.02 0.45 2.30
N ILE A 92 -4.09 0.63 1.53
CA ILE A 92 -4.02 1.18 0.17
C ILE A 92 -3.52 2.64 0.17
N ASN A 93 -3.93 3.46 1.13
CA ASN A 93 -3.45 4.84 1.21
C ASN A 93 -1.97 4.90 1.54
N ASN A 94 -1.48 4.04 2.45
CA ASN A 94 -0.06 3.91 2.72
C ASN A 94 0.71 3.48 1.47
N ILE A 95 0.23 2.48 0.72
CA ILE A 95 0.86 2.04 -0.54
C ILE A 95 0.90 3.19 -1.57
N LYS A 96 -0.18 3.96 -1.71
CA LYS A 96 -0.21 5.16 -2.58
C LYS A 96 0.79 6.24 -2.16
N LYS A 97 1.19 6.31 -0.89
CA LYS A 97 2.27 7.22 -0.45
C LYS A 97 3.62 6.73 -0.99
N LEU A 98 3.86 5.42 -0.99
CA LEU A 98 5.11 4.80 -1.45
C LEU A 98 5.32 4.90 -2.96
N THR A 99 4.27 5.11 -3.75
CA THR A 99 4.38 5.31 -5.21
C THR A 99 4.76 6.74 -5.57
N LYS A 100 4.71 7.67 -4.60
CA LYS A 100 5.20 9.03 -4.76
C LYS A 100 6.68 9.10 -4.40
N VAL A 101 7.38 10.08 -4.96
CA VAL A 101 8.77 10.36 -4.60
C VAL A 101 8.84 10.63 -3.09
N SER A 102 9.73 9.90 -2.41
CA SER A 102 10.00 10.05 -0.99
C SER A 102 10.36 11.50 -0.68
N LYS A 103 9.59 12.14 0.21
CA LYS A 103 10.00 13.40 0.84
C LYS A 103 10.97 13.05 1.96
N SER A 104 12.16 12.58 1.61
CA SER A 104 13.23 12.44 2.59
C SER A 104 13.48 13.82 3.17
N VAL A 105 13.09 14.03 4.44
CA VAL A 105 13.64 15.09 5.27
C VAL A 105 15.10 14.70 5.47
N LEU A 106 15.92 15.03 4.47
CA LEU A 106 17.35 15.07 4.65
C LEU A 106 17.57 16.23 5.63
N ALA A 107 17.57 15.94 6.92
CA ALA A 107 18.27 16.77 7.86
C ALA A 107 19.74 16.67 7.43
N LEU A 108 20.14 17.49 6.45
CA LEU A 108 21.54 17.79 6.30
C LEU A 108 21.95 18.32 7.67
N PRO A 109 22.89 17.68 8.38
CA PRO A 109 23.60 18.41 9.40
C PRO A 109 24.26 19.56 8.62
N LEU A 110 23.71 20.77 8.75
CA LEU A 110 24.42 21.97 8.32
C LEU A 110 25.77 21.87 9.03
N LEU A 111 26.81 21.55 8.27
CA LEU A 111 28.17 21.59 8.75
C LEU A 111 28.40 23.03 9.21
N LYS A 112 28.31 23.21 10.53
CA LYS A 112 28.55 24.47 11.21
C LYS A 112 30.04 24.75 11.04
N GLY A 113 30.38 25.63 10.11
CA GLY A 113 31.71 26.23 9.98
C GLY A 113 32.29 26.14 8.57
N LYS A 114 32.28 27.26 7.85
CA LYS A 114 33.34 28.28 7.90
C LYS A 114 33.01 29.40 6.91
N THR A 115 32.96 30.62 7.43
CA THR A 115 32.92 31.85 6.65
C THR A 115 34.26 32.00 5.92
N TYR A 116 34.24 32.20 4.60
CA TYR A 116 35.39 32.77 3.88
C TYR A 116 34.94 34.11 3.30
N VAL A 117 35.31 35.18 3.99
CA VAL A 117 35.34 36.52 3.39
C VAL A 117 36.61 36.56 2.55
N LYS A 118 36.46 36.69 1.23
CA LYS A 118 37.58 36.90 0.33
C LYS A 118 37.75 38.41 0.17
N TYR A 119 38.90 38.92 0.61
CA TYR A 119 39.37 40.28 0.36
C TYR A 119 39.56 40.53 -1.13
#